data_AF-A0A2N6D8B9-F1
#
_entry.id   AF-A0A2N6D8B9-F1
#
_cell.length_a   1.000
_cell.length_b   1.000
_cell.length_c   1.000
_cell.angle_alpha   90.00
_cell.angle_beta   90.00
_cell.angle_gamma   90.00
#
_symmetry.space_group_name_H-M   'P 1'
#
loop_
_entity.id
_entity.type
_entity.pdbx_description
1 polymer ?
#
loop_
_entity_poly.entity_id
_entity_poly.type
_entity_poly.pdbx_seq_one_letter_code
_entity_poly.pdbx_strand_id
1 'polypeptide(L)'
;MKHLFKMNKLRQEQGYYTAEFEFKLLGIAYCLDKGDYKKGIFLIKKLTNEMETTEGMIKVPKFDNPEDELNFYLELQNPVTGAFMDDAYPYSSYHGPTENILIYLDKLARKINKPLRLKYPLRYLDQINTPETLIRYLDDIGTVGFLASKFPQTTFHNTRDMVNLIAEVETSDEDEDLVIQRNGLYKFTPEWKEAMLKWFYDYQDPATGLWGPKSKSGKLRKKDLSNTASIVKAFVDNEGNNKHPDYPLRYRHELINSAMEKMSADVPRDEDIERVHEWDLVMSKTIKMLARYLMKYADVEDKEKIRDRVKEYINVKFEKYYKRDEGAFSHYAGEGKATLDGSAFFFIFWDIGAYSLVKQRDLWGIDIKDIGNAGTYEITESNISDINKLLESVGGNSVRFYSGTQEIRDLTSDVVLLGYLPSAEVPDIMELTYRMRRWLDSTELTMGNWVAKADLQERMEEIDTVGMMPAENLPEQVYDILINDKGLTAVVFDQMQLPIHKMILTGGLK
;
A
#
# COMPACT_ATOMS: atom_id res chain seq x y z
N MET A 1 12.13 17.62 -16.48
CA MET A 1 11.38 16.68 -15.61
C MET A 1 11.45 17.11 -14.15
N LYS A 2 12.62 17.16 -13.50
CA LYS A 2 12.77 17.65 -12.11
C LYS A 2 12.04 18.96 -11.81
N HIS A 3 12.21 19.94 -12.71
CA HIS A 3 11.49 21.22 -12.65
C HIS A 3 9.97 21.06 -12.62
N LEU A 4 9.40 20.22 -13.50
CA LEU A 4 7.95 19.99 -13.57
C LEU A 4 7.40 19.33 -12.30
N PHE A 5 8.11 18.37 -11.70
CA PHE A 5 7.70 17.77 -10.42
C PHE A 5 7.75 18.79 -9.28
N LYS A 6 8.78 19.65 -9.24
CA LYS A 6 8.86 20.75 -8.26
C LYS A 6 7.69 21.73 -8.43
N MET A 7 7.37 22.07 -9.67
CA MET A 7 6.22 22.93 -9.98
C MET A 7 4.90 22.25 -9.61
N ASN A 8 4.75 20.94 -9.86
CA ASN A 8 3.57 20.19 -9.46
C ASN A 8 3.31 20.27 -7.96
N LYS A 9 4.34 20.01 -7.15
CA LYS A 9 4.26 20.17 -5.69
C LYS A 9 3.82 21.59 -5.32
N LEU A 10 4.45 22.62 -5.90
CA LEU A 10 4.08 24.01 -5.64
C LEU A 10 2.61 24.33 -6.01
N ARG A 11 2.10 23.79 -7.13
CA ARG A 11 0.72 24.03 -7.56
C ARG A 11 -0.30 23.27 -6.72
N GLN A 12 0.02 22.07 -6.29
CA GLN A 12 -0.78 21.33 -5.31
C GLN A 12 -0.88 22.09 -3.99
N GLU A 13 0.25 22.59 -3.45
CA GLU A 13 0.28 23.42 -2.22
C GLU A 13 -0.54 24.72 -2.35
N GLN A 14 -0.70 25.23 -3.58
CA GLN A 14 -1.52 26.40 -3.88
C GLN A 14 -3.01 26.08 -4.12
N GLY A 15 -3.40 24.81 -4.05
CA GLY A 15 -4.77 24.33 -4.22
C GLY A 15 -5.23 24.19 -5.68
N TYR A 16 -4.30 24.02 -6.62
CA TYR A 16 -4.65 23.71 -8.01
C TYR A 16 -4.91 22.21 -8.20
N TYR A 17 -5.83 21.89 -9.11
CA TYR A 17 -6.10 20.54 -9.56
C TYR A 17 -4.95 20.02 -10.41
N THR A 18 -4.35 18.90 -10.02
CA THR A 18 -3.21 18.30 -10.72
C THR A 18 -3.29 16.77 -10.86
N ALA A 19 -4.47 16.17 -10.68
CA ALA A 19 -4.61 14.70 -10.66
C ALA A 19 -4.15 14.02 -11.97
N GLU A 20 -4.19 14.74 -13.09
CA GLU A 20 -3.75 14.28 -14.41
C GLU A 20 -2.25 14.47 -14.70
N PHE A 21 -1.49 15.13 -13.81
CA PHE A 21 -0.11 15.57 -14.09
C PHE A 21 0.82 14.43 -14.52
N GLU A 22 0.88 13.34 -13.76
CA GLU A 22 1.78 12.22 -14.06
C GLU A 22 1.37 11.51 -15.35
N PHE A 23 0.06 11.42 -15.62
CA PHE A 23 -0.47 10.82 -16.85
C PHE A 23 -0.22 11.69 -18.08
N LYS A 24 -0.24 13.02 -17.94
CA LYS A 24 0.22 13.96 -18.98
C LYS A 24 1.69 13.71 -19.33
N LEU A 25 2.54 13.46 -18.33
CA LEU A 25 3.95 13.08 -18.57
C LEU A 25 4.09 11.71 -19.24
N LEU A 26 3.29 10.72 -18.87
CA LEU A 26 3.25 9.42 -19.54
C LEU A 26 2.79 9.55 -21.00
N GLY A 27 1.78 10.36 -21.28
CA GLY A 27 1.33 10.65 -22.65
C GLY A 27 2.39 11.33 -23.50
N ILE A 28 3.12 12.29 -22.91
CA ILE A 28 4.30 12.91 -23.54
C ILE A 28 5.37 11.87 -23.84
N ALA A 29 5.71 11.02 -22.85
CA ALA A 29 6.72 9.98 -23.00
C ALA A 29 6.32 9.00 -24.10
N TYR A 30 5.05 8.63 -24.19
CA TYR A 30 4.50 7.81 -25.26
C TYR A 30 4.71 8.46 -26.63
N CYS A 31 4.33 9.73 -26.83
CA CYS A 31 4.54 10.42 -28.11
C CYS A 31 6.01 10.44 -28.52
N LEU A 32 6.91 10.76 -27.59
CA LEU A 32 8.36 10.76 -27.85
C LEU A 32 8.87 9.37 -28.21
N ASP A 33 8.39 8.34 -27.54
CA ASP A 33 8.82 6.95 -27.75
C ASP A 33 8.34 6.37 -29.08
N LYS A 34 7.13 6.76 -29.52
CA LYS A 34 6.56 6.37 -30.81
C LYS A 34 7.07 7.21 -31.99
N GLY A 35 7.98 8.15 -31.74
CA GLY A 35 8.58 9.00 -32.77
C GLY A 35 7.72 10.20 -33.19
N ASP A 36 6.63 10.48 -32.47
CA ASP A 36 5.84 11.70 -32.65
C ASP A 36 6.47 12.86 -31.87
N TYR A 37 7.70 13.20 -32.25
CA TYR A 37 8.52 14.19 -31.55
C TYR A 37 7.90 15.58 -31.57
N LYS A 38 7.21 15.94 -32.66
CA LYS A 38 6.55 17.25 -32.79
C LYS A 38 5.45 17.40 -31.75
N LYS A 39 4.58 16.39 -31.62
CA LYS A 39 3.52 16.39 -30.60
C LYS A 39 4.10 16.33 -29.20
N GLY A 40 5.08 15.45 -28.94
CA GLY A 40 5.73 15.34 -27.64
C GLY A 40 6.37 16.65 -27.16
N ILE A 41 7.14 17.33 -28.02
CA ILE A 41 7.77 18.62 -27.69
C ILE A 41 6.71 19.71 -27.46
N PHE A 42 5.66 19.75 -28.28
CA PHE A 42 4.55 20.69 -28.10
C PHE A 42 3.87 20.50 -26.74
N LEU A 43 3.51 19.26 -26.38
CA LEU A 43 2.87 18.94 -25.11
C LEU A 43 3.76 19.26 -23.90
N ILE A 44 5.08 19.04 -23.99
CA ILE A 44 6.01 19.45 -22.92
C ILE A 44 5.99 20.96 -22.71
N LYS A 45 6.03 21.74 -23.80
CA LYS A 45 5.99 23.20 -23.72
C LYS A 45 4.67 23.70 -23.15
N LYS A 46 3.56 23.13 -23.62
CA LYS A 46 2.21 23.43 -23.11
C LYS A 46 2.14 23.19 -21.60
N LEU A 47 2.52 21.99 -21.15
CA LEU A 47 2.51 21.63 -19.72
C LEU A 47 3.45 22.53 -18.91
N THR A 48 4.64 22.83 -19.42
CA THR A 48 5.58 23.72 -18.71
C THR A 48 4.99 25.12 -18.53
N ASN A 49 4.38 25.67 -19.58
CA ASN A 49 3.73 26.97 -19.53
C ASN A 49 2.55 26.98 -18.55
N GLU A 50 1.64 26.00 -18.62
CA GLU A 50 0.52 25.85 -17.67
C GLU A 50 1.03 25.85 -16.22
N MET A 51 2.07 25.06 -15.95
CA MET A 51 2.63 24.94 -14.60
C MET A 51 3.35 26.22 -14.16
N GLU A 52 3.97 26.98 -15.05
CA GLU A 52 4.68 28.23 -14.71
C GLU A 52 3.76 29.42 -14.55
N THR A 53 2.77 29.58 -15.43
CA THR A 53 1.89 30.76 -15.48
C THR A 53 0.57 30.56 -14.73
N THR A 54 0.20 29.31 -14.40
CA THR A 54 -1.13 28.89 -13.91
C THR A 54 -2.29 29.12 -14.89
N GLU A 55 -2.00 29.59 -16.11
CA GLU A 55 -2.99 29.79 -17.16
C GLU A 55 -3.57 28.43 -17.59
N GLY A 56 -4.90 28.31 -17.56
CA GLY A 56 -5.59 27.06 -17.88
C GLY A 56 -5.64 26.04 -16.74
N MET A 57 -4.96 26.28 -15.61
CA MET A 57 -5.09 25.44 -14.42
C MET A 57 -6.38 25.75 -13.66
N ILE A 58 -6.98 24.72 -13.06
CA ILE A 58 -8.20 24.85 -12.29
C ILE A 58 -7.84 24.94 -10.82
N LYS A 59 -8.29 26.00 -10.14
CA LYS A 59 -8.16 26.12 -8.70
C LYS A 59 -9.33 25.43 -8.01
N VAL A 60 -9.05 24.46 -7.16
CA VAL A 60 -10.08 23.71 -6.43
C VAL A 60 -10.68 24.63 -5.37
N PRO A 61 -12.00 24.90 -5.39
CA PRO A 61 -12.63 25.72 -4.37
C PRO A 61 -12.72 24.96 -3.04
N LYS A 62 -13.05 25.68 -1.97
CA LYS A 62 -13.51 25.02 -0.74
C LYS A 62 -14.99 24.67 -0.91
N PHE A 63 -15.36 23.45 -0.55
CA PHE A 63 -16.74 22.97 -0.65
C PHE A 63 -17.40 23.03 0.71
N ASP A 64 -18.62 23.59 0.76
CA ASP A 64 -19.41 23.64 1.99
C ASP A 64 -20.16 22.32 2.25
N ASN A 65 -20.34 21.50 1.20
CA ASN A 65 -20.99 20.20 1.28
C ASN A 65 -20.46 19.23 0.20
N PRO A 66 -20.62 17.90 0.39
CA PRO A 66 -20.11 16.92 -0.57
C PRO A 66 -20.85 16.87 -1.92
N GLU A 67 -22.05 17.43 -2.02
CA GLU A 67 -22.81 17.47 -3.28
C GLU A 67 -22.23 18.51 -4.25
N ASP A 68 -21.85 19.69 -3.75
CA ASP A 68 -21.14 20.70 -4.54
C ASP A 68 -19.76 20.20 -5.00
N GLU A 69 -19.07 19.46 -4.13
CA GLU A 69 -17.80 18.81 -4.44
C GLU A 69 -17.97 17.78 -5.57
N LEU A 70 -18.96 16.88 -5.45
CA LEU A 70 -19.29 15.91 -6.49
C LEU A 70 -19.57 16.59 -7.84
N ASN A 71 -20.39 17.63 -7.84
CA ASN A 71 -20.75 18.36 -9.05
C ASN A 71 -19.53 19.03 -9.69
N PHE A 72 -18.66 19.68 -8.91
CA PHE A 72 -17.44 20.29 -9.41
C PHE A 72 -16.55 19.29 -10.15
N TYR A 73 -16.30 18.12 -9.55
CA TYR A 73 -15.44 17.13 -10.20
C TYR A 73 -16.11 16.53 -11.43
N LEU A 74 -17.44 16.34 -11.45
CA LEU A 74 -18.17 15.92 -12.66
C LEU A 74 -18.06 16.93 -13.81
N GLU A 75 -17.95 18.24 -13.54
CA GLU A 75 -17.71 19.26 -14.57
C GLU A 75 -16.35 19.13 -15.26
N LEU A 76 -15.39 18.46 -14.63
CA LEU A 76 -14.06 18.25 -15.21
C LEU A 76 -14.05 17.18 -16.31
N GLN A 77 -15.16 16.46 -16.52
CA GLN A 77 -15.24 15.39 -17.51
C GLN A 77 -15.21 15.95 -18.93
N ASN A 78 -14.29 15.46 -19.76
CA ASN A 78 -14.18 15.89 -21.15
C ASN A 78 -15.42 15.45 -21.97
N PRO A 79 -16.13 16.37 -22.65
CA PRO A 79 -17.36 16.06 -23.38
C PRO A 79 -17.16 15.23 -24.64
N VAL A 80 -15.96 15.23 -25.23
CA VAL A 80 -15.62 14.49 -26.45
C VAL A 80 -15.29 13.04 -26.09
N THR A 81 -14.35 12.85 -25.18
CA THR A 81 -13.76 11.54 -24.85
C THR A 81 -14.47 10.84 -23.69
N GLY A 82 -15.14 11.59 -22.82
CA GLY A 82 -15.69 11.11 -21.56
C GLY A 82 -14.64 10.88 -20.46
N ALA A 83 -13.35 11.12 -20.73
CA ALA A 83 -12.28 10.95 -19.75
C ALA A 83 -12.14 12.19 -18.84
N PHE A 84 -11.54 12.02 -17.67
CA PHE A 84 -11.06 13.13 -16.83
C PHE A 84 -9.63 13.51 -17.24
N MET A 85 -9.46 13.87 -18.51
CA MET A 85 -8.18 14.16 -19.14
C MET A 85 -8.36 15.08 -20.36
N ASP A 86 -7.38 15.95 -20.60
CA ASP A 86 -7.29 16.77 -21.82
C ASP A 86 -7.15 15.89 -23.09
N ASP A 87 -7.98 16.17 -24.11
CA ASP A 87 -8.03 15.39 -25.35
C ASP A 87 -6.86 15.67 -26.32
N ALA A 88 -5.99 16.62 -25.98
CA ALA A 88 -4.73 16.84 -26.69
C ALA A 88 -3.72 15.70 -26.50
N TYR A 89 -3.85 14.93 -25.41
CA TYR A 89 -2.94 13.84 -25.04
C TYR A 89 -3.31 12.54 -25.77
N PRO A 90 -2.41 11.55 -25.88
CA PRO A 90 -2.78 10.26 -26.48
C PRO A 90 -3.81 9.55 -25.61
N TYR A 91 -4.80 8.89 -26.24
CA TYR A 91 -5.86 8.19 -25.50
C TYR A 91 -5.34 7.10 -24.55
N SER A 92 -4.11 6.61 -24.78
CA SER A 92 -3.44 5.68 -23.88
C SER A 92 -3.21 6.23 -22.47
N SER A 93 -3.23 7.56 -22.30
CA SER A 93 -3.07 8.23 -21.01
C SER A 93 -4.39 8.57 -20.31
N TYR A 94 -5.54 8.20 -20.86
CA TYR A 94 -6.85 8.65 -20.36
C TYR A 94 -7.37 7.80 -19.20
N HIS A 95 -7.07 6.50 -19.18
CA HIS A 95 -7.73 5.57 -18.27
C HIS A 95 -7.34 5.79 -16.81
N GLY A 96 -6.05 5.77 -16.47
CA GLY A 96 -5.57 5.95 -15.10
C GLY A 96 -6.10 7.20 -14.37
N PRO A 97 -6.01 8.42 -14.94
CA PRO A 97 -6.56 9.61 -14.26
C PRO A 97 -8.08 9.58 -14.20
N THR A 98 -8.75 8.96 -15.18
CA THR A 98 -10.19 8.76 -15.16
C THR A 98 -10.60 7.84 -14.02
N GLU A 99 -9.95 6.69 -13.88
CA GLU A 99 -10.22 5.72 -12.81
C GLU A 99 -10.04 6.36 -11.42
N ASN A 100 -8.94 7.09 -11.20
CA ASN A 100 -8.71 7.80 -9.94
C ASN A 100 -9.86 8.76 -9.57
N ILE A 101 -10.36 9.53 -10.54
CA ILE A 101 -11.48 10.45 -10.30
C ILE A 101 -12.78 9.67 -10.11
N LEU A 102 -13.01 8.57 -10.83
CA LEU A 102 -14.20 7.73 -10.63
C LEU A 102 -14.27 7.13 -9.23
N ILE A 103 -13.15 6.64 -8.69
CA ILE A 103 -13.07 6.11 -7.31
C ILE A 103 -13.47 7.21 -6.31
N TYR A 104 -12.92 8.41 -6.49
CA TYR A 104 -13.23 9.54 -5.61
C TYR A 104 -14.70 10.00 -5.73
N LEU A 105 -15.24 10.10 -6.96
CA LEU A 105 -16.64 10.42 -7.20
C LEU A 105 -17.59 9.36 -6.61
N ASP A 106 -17.24 8.08 -6.65
CA ASP A 106 -18.03 7.01 -6.03
C ASP A 106 -18.08 7.16 -4.50
N LYS A 107 -16.96 7.46 -3.86
CA LYS A 107 -16.91 7.75 -2.41
C LYS A 107 -17.82 8.94 -2.05
N LEU A 108 -17.76 10.03 -2.82
CA LEU A 108 -18.64 11.19 -2.63
C LEU A 108 -20.12 10.83 -2.84
N ALA A 109 -20.43 10.09 -3.90
CA ALA A 109 -21.79 9.67 -4.23
C ALA A 109 -22.40 8.79 -3.12
N ARG A 110 -21.63 7.83 -2.60
CA ARG A 110 -22.01 7.00 -1.45
C ARG A 110 -22.26 7.83 -0.20
N LYS A 111 -21.38 8.79 0.10
CA LYS A 111 -21.51 9.68 1.26
C LYS A 111 -22.81 10.49 1.26
N ILE A 112 -23.30 10.88 0.08
CA ILE A 112 -24.59 11.59 -0.07
C ILE A 112 -25.75 10.66 -0.41
N ASN A 113 -25.56 9.35 -0.36
CA ASN A 113 -26.53 8.31 -0.68
C ASN A 113 -27.19 8.49 -2.07
N LYS A 114 -26.37 8.77 -3.09
CA LYS A 114 -26.81 8.88 -4.50
C LYS A 114 -26.01 7.91 -5.38
N PRO A 115 -26.61 7.37 -6.47
CA PRO A 115 -25.86 6.60 -7.45
C PRO A 115 -24.89 7.49 -8.22
N LEU A 116 -23.67 7.00 -8.48
CA LEU A 116 -22.73 7.70 -9.34
C LEU A 116 -23.24 7.73 -10.78
N ARG A 117 -23.36 8.93 -11.36
CA ARG A 117 -23.72 9.13 -12.77
C ARG A 117 -22.79 10.15 -13.41
N LEU A 118 -22.20 9.77 -14.53
CA LEU A 118 -21.32 10.63 -15.31
C LEU A 118 -22.11 11.58 -16.21
N LYS A 119 -21.50 12.72 -16.55
CA LYS A 119 -22.07 13.67 -17.51
C LYS A 119 -22.00 13.15 -18.94
N TYR A 120 -20.91 12.47 -19.26
CA TYR A 120 -20.61 11.93 -20.58
C TYR A 120 -20.24 10.45 -20.46
N PRO A 121 -20.61 9.61 -21.45
CA PRO A 121 -20.18 8.22 -21.47
C PRO A 121 -18.66 8.13 -21.69
N LEU A 122 -18.01 7.07 -21.18
CA LEU A 122 -16.57 6.81 -21.31
C LEU A 122 -16.17 6.40 -22.74
N ARG A 123 -16.42 7.26 -23.73
CA ARG A 123 -16.27 6.95 -25.18
C ARG A 123 -14.87 6.54 -25.59
N TYR A 124 -13.84 6.94 -24.84
CA TYR A 124 -12.48 6.50 -25.13
C TYR A 124 -12.32 4.96 -25.05
N LEU A 125 -13.16 4.27 -24.25
CA LEU A 125 -13.17 2.80 -24.17
C LEU A 125 -13.76 2.14 -25.42
N ASP A 126 -14.53 2.87 -26.24
CA ASP A 126 -15.04 2.37 -27.52
C ASP A 126 -13.90 2.06 -28.50
N GLN A 127 -12.72 2.69 -28.33
CA GLN A 127 -11.56 2.48 -29.20
C GLN A 127 -10.93 1.09 -29.05
N ILE A 128 -11.26 0.38 -27.97
CA ILE A 128 -10.66 -0.90 -27.60
C ILE A 128 -11.72 -1.95 -27.28
N ASN A 129 -12.99 -1.75 -27.65
CA ASN A 129 -14.11 -2.53 -27.14
C ASN A 129 -14.28 -3.95 -27.73
N THR A 130 -13.40 -4.37 -28.63
CA THR A 130 -13.35 -5.74 -29.17
C THR A 130 -12.02 -6.41 -28.83
N PRO A 131 -11.94 -7.75 -28.80
CA PRO A 131 -10.67 -8.46 -28.59
C PRO A 131 -9.55 -8.00 -29.53
N GLU A 132 -9.83 -7.77 -30.81
CA GLU A 132 -8.83 -7.39 -31.82
C GLU A 132 -8.29 -5.97 -31.61
N THR A 133 -9.18 -5.03 -31.28
CA THR A 133 -8.80 -3.63 -31.02
C THR A 133 -8.04 -3.53 -29.71
N LEU A 134 -8.44 -4.29 -28.69
CA LEU A 134 -7.73 -4.42 -27.43
C LEU A 134 -6.32 -4.97 -27.61
N ILE A 135 -6.14 -6.13 -28.24
CA ILE A 135 -4.82 -6.77 -28.38
C ILE A 135 -3.86 -5.83 -29.11
N ARG A 136 -4.32 -5.18 -30.20
CA ARG A 136 -3.51 -4.20 -30.92
C ARG A 136 -3.10 -3.02 -30.04
N TYR A 137 -4.02 -2.54 -29.21
CA TYR A 137 -3.73 -1.48 -28.26
C TYR A 137 -2.67 -1.92 -27.24
N LEU A 138 -2.87 -3.07 -26.57
CA LEU A 138 -1.95 -3.60 -25.56
C LEU A 138 -0.56 -3.90 -26.12
N ASP A 139 -0.46 -4.44 -27.34
CA ASP A 139 0.82 -4.68 -28.02
C ASP A 139 1.59 -3.37 -28.28
N ASP A 140 0.88 -2.30 -28.62
CA ASP A 140 1.47 -0.99 -28.81
C ASP A 140 1.96 -0.41 -27.47
N ILE A 141 1.08 -0.28 -26.48
CA ILE A 141 1.44 0.39 -25.21
C ILE A 141 2.35 -0.46 -24.31
N GLY A 142 2.32 -1.79 -24.46
CA GLY A 142 3.22 -2.71 -23.79
C GLY A 142 4.67 -2.60 -24.30
N THR A 143 4.85 -2.23 -25.57
CA THR A 143 6.18 -2.08 -26.16
C THR A 143 6.74 -0.68 -25.91
N VAL A 144 7.79 -0.62 -25.09
CA VAL A 144 8.45 0.64 -24.69
C VAL A 144 9.87 0.71 -25.25
N GLY A 145 10.14 1.80 -25.97
CA GLY A 145 11.44 2.15 -26.51
C GLY A 145 12.41 2.66 -25.45
N PHE A 146 13.63 2.94 -25.90
CA PHE A 146 14.75 3.25 -25.01
C PHE A 146 14.55 4.56 -24.23
N LEU A 147 13.89 5.55 -24.82
CA LEU A 147 13.70 6.86 -24.19
C LEU A 147 12.66 6.77 -23.06
N ALA A 148 11.48 6.23 -23.33
CA ALA A 148 10.44 6.07 -22.31
C ALA A 148 10.84 5.10 -21.19
N SER A 149 11.71 4.11 -21.46
CA SER A 149 12.21 3.22 -20.40
C SER A 149 13.16 3.89 -19.41
N LYS A 150 13.57 5.15 -19.64
CA LYS A 150 14.40 5.93 -18.71
C LYS A 150 13.59 6.79 -17.75
N PHE A 151 12.27 6.87 -17.92
CA PHE A 151 11.40 7.59 -17.00
C PHE A 151 11.21 6.77 -15.71
N PRO A 152 10.99 7.42 -14.55
CA PRO A 152 10.75 6.72 -13.29
C PRO A 152 9.59 5.72 -13.41
N GLN A 153 8.44 6.20 -13.91
CA GLN A 153 7.33 5.38 -14.38
C GLN A 153 7.41 5.26 -15.90
N THR A 154 7.30 4.04 -16.41
CA THR A 154 7.30 3.81 -17.86
C THR A 154 5.88 3.87 -18.41
N THR A 155 5.73 4.07 -19.72
CA THR A 155 4.41 4.08 -20.38
C THR A 155 3.67 2.74 -20.26
N PHE A 156 4.35 1.67 -19.82
CA PHE A 156 3.74 0.40 -19.45
C PHE A 156 2.72 0.54 -18.31
N HIS A 157 2.80 1.62 -17.51
CA HIS A 157 1.80 1.98 -16.51
C HIS A 157 0.40 2.08 -17.14
N ASN A 158 0.29 2.66 -18.34
CA ASN A 158 -0.97 2.73 -19.08
C ASN A 158 -1.52 1.35 -19.45
N THR A 159 -0.64 0.36 -19.66
CA THR A 159 -1.06 -1.03 -19.90
C THR A 159 -1.60 -1.61 -18.61
N ARG A 160 -0.85 -1.46 -17.52
CA ARG A 160 -1.23 -1.96 -16.20
C ARG A 160 -2.60 -1.43 -15.77
N ASP A 161 -2.91 -0.16 -15.97
CA ASP A 161 -4.18 0.43 -15.50
C ASP A 161 -5.40 -0.26 -16.12
N MET A 162 -5.26 -0.80 -17.33
CA MET A 162 -6.33 -1.52 -17.99
C MET A 162 -6.74 -2.79 -17.25
N VAL A 163 -5.85 -3.38 -16.43
CA VAL A 163 -6.10 -4.67 -15.78
C VAL A 163 -7.31 -4.64 -14.85
N ASN A 164 -7.61 -3.50 -14.23
CA ASN A 164 -8.77 -3.40 -13.33
C ASN A 164 -10.10 -3.56 -14.10
N LEU A 165 -10.12 -3.34 -15.41
CA LEU A 165 -11.32 -3.50 -16.23
C LEU A 165 -11.79 -4.96 -16.36
N ILE A 166 -10.92 -5.95 -16.09
CA ILE A 166 -11.35 -7.36 -16.04
C ILE A 166 -12.01 -7.72 -14.71
N ALA A 167 -11.85 -6.90 -13.66
CA ALA A 167 -12.34 -7.22 -12.33
C ALA A 167 -13.84 -7.54 -12.35
N GLU A 168 -14.22 -8.55 -11.56
CA GLU A 168 -15.61 -8.97 -11.40
C GLU A 168 -15.99 -8.90 -9.92
N VAL A 169 -17.25 -8.60 -9.65
CA VAL A 169 -17.76 -8.48 -8.28
C VAL A 169 -17.52 -9.76 -7.47
N GLU A 170 -17.55 -10.91 -8.14
CA GLU A 170 -17.36 -12.23 -7.52
C GLU A 170 -15.89 -12.56 -7.21
N THR A 171 -14.94 -11.86 -7.83
CA THR A 171 -13.51 -12.23 -7.79
C THR A 171 -12.58 -11.08 -7.39
N SER A 172 -13.08 -9.86 -7.24
CA SER A 172 -12.28 -8.72 -6.78
C SER A 172 -12.29 -8.63 -5.26
N ASP A 173 -11.10 -8.52 -4.70
CA ASP A 173 -10.90 -8.27 -3.27
C ASP A 173 -10.70 -6.77 -2.97
N GLU A 174 -10.60 -5.94 -4.01
CA GLU A 174 -10.42 -4.49 -3.90
C GLU A 174 -11.64 -3.78 -4.50
N ASP A 175 -12.38 -3.08 -3.64
CA ASP A 175 -13.66 -2.45 -3.96
C ASP A 175 -13.52 -1.26 -4.94
N GLU A 176 -12.31 -0.71 -5.03
CA GLU A 176 -11.94 0.40 -5.92
C GLU A 176 -11.84 -0.06 -7.39
N ASP A 177 -11.38 -1.30 -7.65
CA ASP A 177 -11.24 -1.86 -9.01
C ASP A 177 -12.59 -2.05 -9.70
N LEU A 178 -13.67 -2.12 -8.92
CA LEU A 178 -15.02 -2.39 -9.40
C LEU A 178 -15.80 -1.12 -9.76
N VAL A 179 -15.21 0.08 -9.61
CA VAL A 179 -15.97 1.34 -9.70
C VAL A 179 -16.76 1.48 -11.01
N ILE A 180 -16.19 1.05 -12.14
CA ILE A 180 -16.85 1.09 -13.45
C ILE A 180 -17.97 0.05 -13.55
N GLN A 181 -17.70 -1.19 -13.15
CA GLN A 181 -18.62 -2.33 -13.29
C GLN A 181 -19.79 -2.20 -12.29
N ARG A 182 -19.49 -1.88 -11.04
CA ARG A 182 -20.46 -1.70 -9.94
C ARG A 182 -21.47 -0.60 -10.24
N ASN A 183 -21.02 0.51 -10.83
CA ASN A 183 -21.89 1.63 -11.20
C ASN A 183 -22.44 1.52 -12.63
N GLY A 184 -22.11 0.45 -13.37
CA GLY A 184 -22.57 0.26 -14.74
C GLY A 184 -22.14 1.37 -15.71
N LEU A 185 -20.96 1.96 -15.50
CA LEU A 185 -20.48 3.11 -16.28
C LEU A 185 -20.01 2.73 -17.69
N TYR A 186 -19.57 1.49 -17.85
CA TYR A 186 -19.21 0.88 -19.14
C TYR A 186 -19.28 -0.65 -19.03
N LYS A 187 -19.58 -1.33 -20.15
CA LYS A 187 -19.70 -2.81 -20.17
C LYS A 187 -18.89 -3.41 -21.32
N PHE A 188 -17.87 -4.19 -20.98
CA PHE A 188 -17.15 -5.05 -21.92
C PHE A 188 -17.82 -6.42 -22.06
N THR A 189 -17.60 -7.08 -23.19
CA THR A 189 -18.09 -8.45 -23.41
C THR A 189 -17.19 -9.47 -22.69
N PRO A 190 -17.67 -10.69 -22.39
CA PRO A 190 -16.83 -11.74 -21.81
C PRO A 190 -15.59 -12.08 -22.65
N GLU A 191 -15.73 -12.10 -23.98
CA GLU A 191 -14.62 -12.40 -24.91
C GLU A 191 -13.53 -11.33 -24.83
N TRP A 192 -13.92 -10.07 -24.60
CA TRP A 192 -12.97 -8.99 -24.38
C TRP A 192 -12.17 -9.18 -23.08
N LYS A 193 -12.85 -9.54 -21.99
CA LYS A 193 -12.20 -9.78 -20.69
C LYS A 193 -11.24 -10.96 -20.77
N GLU A 194 -11.66 -12.04 -21.43
CA GLU A 194 -10.80 -13.20 -21.67
C GLU A 194 -9.57 -12.82 -22.50
N ALA A 195 -9.75 -12.03 -23.58
CA ALA A 195 -8.63 -11.55 -24.39
C ALA A 195 -7.63 -10.70 -23.57
N MET A 196 -8.12 -9.83 -22.68
CA MET A 196 -7.27 -9.06 -21.77
C MET A 196 -6.49 -9.95 -20.81
N LEU A 197 -7.19 -10.88 -20.14
CA LEU A 197 -6.58 -11.81 -19.18
C LEU A 197 -5.53 -12.67 -19.87
N LYS A 198 -5.85 -13.23 -21.04
CA LYS A 198 -4.92 -14.02 -21.85
C LYS A 198 -3.71 -13.21 -22.30
N TRP A 199 -3.90 -11.95 -22.71
CA TRP A 199 -2.78 -11.09 -23.11
C TRP A 199 -1.81 -10.91 -21.95
N PHE A 200 -2.29 -10.52 -20.76
CA PHE A 200 -1.43 -10.38 -19.59
C PHE A 200 -0.78 -11.71 -19.21
N TYR A 201 -1.54 -12.81 -19.24
CA TYR A 201 -1.02 -14.14 -18.97
C TYR A 201 0.20 -14.41 -19.84
N ASP A 202 0.06 -14.32 -21.16
CA ASP A 202 1.12 -14.56 -22.15
C ASP A 202 2.25 -13.55 -22.07
N TYR A 203 1.96 -12.32 -21.63
CA TYR A 203 2.93 -11.23 -21.55
C TYR A 203 3.87 -11.32 -20.33
N GLN A 204 3.58 -12.17 -19.34
CA GLN A 204 4.49 -12.36 -18.20
C GLN A 204 5.88 -12.84 -18.67
N ASP A 205 6.95 -12.26 -18.14
CA ASP A 205 8.31 -12.64 -18.51
C ASP A 205 8.73 -13.94 -17.79
N PRO A 206 9.09 -15.01 -18.50
CA PRO A 206 9.40 -16.30 -17.89
C PRO A 206 10.71 -16.31 -17.09
N ALA A 207 11.65 -15.41 -17.38
CA ALA A 207 12.96 -15.39 -16.71
C ALA A 207 12.92 -14.69 -15.35
N THR A 208 11.98 -13.75 -15.18
CA THR A 208 11.85 -12.94 -13.96
C THR A 208 10.50 -13.09 -13.26
N GLY A 209 9.52 -13.69 -13.91
CA GLY A 209 8.14 -13.74 -13.45
C GLY A 209 7.42 -12.38 -13.46
N LEU A 210 8.06 -11.32 -13.95
CA LEU A 210 7.52 -9.95 -13.89
C LEU A 210 6.67 -9.61 -15.12
N TRP A 211 5.77 -8.64 -14.92
CA TRP A 211 5.23 -7.83 -15.99
C TRP A 211 5.96 -6.50 -16.05
N GLY A 212 6.22 -6.00 -17.26
CA GLY A 212 6.93 -4.75 -17.40
C GLY A 212 7.16 -4.36 -18.85
N PRO A 213 7.75 -3.19 -19.09
CA PRO A 213 7.99 -2.67 -20.43
C PRO A 213 8.90 -3.62 -21.23
N LYS A 214 8.40 -4.19 -22.33
CA LYS A 214 9.23 -4.98 -23.26
C LYS A 214 9.74 -4.12 -24.42
N SER A 215 10.93 -4.46 -24.91
CA SER A 215 11.42 -3.94 -26.18
C SER A 215 10.66 -4.60 -27.35
N LYS A 216 10.85 -4.07 -28.57
CA LYS A 216 10.38 -4.73 -29.81
C LYS A 216 10.94 -6.16 -29.99
N SER A 217 12.01 -6.53 -29.30
CA SER A 217 12.56 -7.90 -29.31
C SER A 217 11.93 -8.81 -28.26
N GLY A 218 10.89 -8.35 -27.54
CA GLY A 218 10.22 -9.11 -26.48
C GLY A 218 10.97 -9.21 -25.15
N LYS A 219 12.10 -8.53 -24.99
CA LYS A 219 12.88 -8.54 -23.75
C LYS A 219 12.44 -7.43 -22.80
N LEU A 220 12.32 -7.71 -21.51
CA LEU A 220 12.08 -6.68 -20.50
C LEU A 220 13.19 -5.61 -20.53
N ARG A 221 12.76 -4.34 -20.49
CA ARG A 221 13.62 -3.15 -20.42
C ARG A 221 13.91 -2.73 -18.98
N LYS A 222 12.97 -2.98 -18.08
CA LYS A 222 13.02 -2.63 -16.66
C LYS A 222 12.30 -3.73 -15.86
N LYS A 223 12.89 -4.17 -14.75
CA LYS A 223 12.21 -4.99 -13.75
C LYS A 223 11.24 -4.10 -12.99
N ASP A 224 9.96 -4.16 -13.33
CA ASP A 224 8.93 -3.22 -12.87
C ASP A 224 8.01 -3.87 -11.83
N LEU A 225 8.50 -3.97 -10.60
CA LEU A 225 7.75 -4.57 -9.50
C LEU A 225 6.52 -3.76 -9.10
N SER A 226 6.55 -2.42 -9.24
CA SER A 226 5.39 -1.59 -8.93
C SER A 226 4.22 -1.92 -9.85
N ASN A 227 4.44 -2.06 -11.16
CA ASN A 227 3.38 -2.45 -12.08
C ASN A 227 3.02 -3.93 -11.96
N THR A 228 4.00 -4.81 -11.70
CA THR A 228 3.73 -6.22 -11.43
C THR A 228 2.81 -6.41 -10.23
N ALA A 229 3.01 -5.67 -9.14
CA ALA A 229 2.17 -5.75 -7.94
C ALA A 229 0.70 -5.38 -8.21
N SER A 230 0.43 -4.53 -9.20
CA SER A 230 -0.94 -4.19 -9.62
C SER A 230 -1.54 -5.20 -10.59
N ILE A 231 -0.74 -5.96 -11.33
CA ILE A 231 -1.22 -6.96 -12.30
C ILE A 231 -1.47 -8.31 -11.62
N VAL A 232 -0.65 -8.70 -10.65
CA VAL A 232 -0.71 -10.04 -10.05
C VAL A 232 -2.08 -10.35 -9.40
N LYS A 233 -2.75 -9.34 -8.84
CA LYS A 233 -4.09 -9.47 -8.21
C LYS A 233 -5.21 -9.86 -9.17
N ALA A 234 -4.96 -9.73 -10.48
CA ALA A 234 -5.84 -10.23 -11.53
C ALA A 234 -5.80 -11.76 -11.66
N PHE A 235 -4.73 -12.40 -11.17
CA PHE A 235 -4.51 -13.84 -11.30
C PHE A 235 -4.69 -14.58 -9.98
N VAL A 236 -4.48 -13.92 -8.83
CA VAL A 236 -4.61 -14.51 -7.50
C VAL A 236 -5.38 -13.62 -6.53
N ASP A 237 -6.07 -14.24 -5.58
CA ASP A 237 -6.75 -13.57 -4.47
C ASP A 237 -5.77 -13.14 -3.36
N ASN A 238 -6.27 -12.43 -2.35
CA ASN A 238 -5.49 -11.97 -1.19
C ASN A 238 -4.93 -13.10 -0.29
N GLU A 239 -5.22 -14.37 -0.61
CA GLU A 239 -4.67 -15.57 0.03
C GLU A 239 -3.68 -16.32 -0.91
N GLY A 240 -3.45 -15.78 -2.11
CA GLY A 240 -2.59 -16.37 -3.13
C GLY A 240 -3.21 -17.52 -3.92
N ASN A 241 -4.50 -17.80 -3.81
CA ASN A 241 -5.19 -18.80 -4.63
C ASN A 241 -5.45 -18.26 -6.04
N ASN A 242 -5.42 -19.12 -7.06
CA ASN A 242 -5.70 -18.69 -8.43
C ASN A 242 -7.18 -18.30 -8.60
N LYS A 243 -7.45 -17.11 -9.15
CA LYS A 243 -8.80 -16.65 -9.50
C LYS A 243 -9.37 -17.35 -10.73
N HIS A 244 -8.48 -17.70 -11.67
CA HIS A 244 -8.86 -18.25 -12.97
C HIS A 244 -8.18 -19.62 -13.18
N PRO A 245 -8.93 -20.74 -13.22
CA PRO A 245 -8.36 -22.07 -13.42
C PRO A 245 -7.58 -22.21 -14.73
N ASP A 246 -8.04 -21.58 -15.81
CA ASP A 246 -7.41 -21.62 -17.13
C ASP A 246 -6.19 -20.68 -17.24
N TYR A 247 -6.06 -19.73 -16.32
CA TYR A 247 -5.00 -18.73 -16.30
C TYR A 247 -4.34 -18.65 -14.91
N PRO A 248 -3.72 -19.74 -14.40
CA PRO A 248 -3.10 -19.74 -13.08
C PRO A 248 -1.83 -18.88 -13.07
N LEU A 249 -1.52 -18.19 -11.97
CA LEU A 249 -0.28 -17.39 -11.87
C LEU A 249 0.96 -18.25 -12.20
N ARG A 250 1.71 -17.87 -13.24
CA ARG A 250 2.93 -18.56 -13.67
C ARG A 250 4.19 -17.97 -13.01
N TYR A 251 5.29 -18.70 -13.10
CA TYR A 251 6.65 -18.23 -12.75
C TYR A 251 6.76 -17.65 -11.32
N ARG A 252 6.09 -18.31 -10.37
CA ARG A 252 5.94 -17.83 -8.99
C ARG A 252 7.29 -17.72 -8.27
N HIS A 253 8.17 -18.70 -8.47
CA HIS A 253 9.51 -18.70 -7.88
C HIS A 253 10.38 -17.59 -8.49
N GLU A 254 10.35 -17.41 -9.80
CA GLU A 254 11.08 -16.33 -10.48
C GLU A 254 10.59 -14.95 -10.02
N LEU A 255 9.28 -14.81 -9.79
CA LEU A 255 8.67 -13.59 -9.28
C LEU A 255 9.11 -13.29 -7.84
N ILE A 256 9.12 -14.29 -6.94
CA ILE A 256 9.66 -14.16 -5.57
C ILE A 256 11.14 -13.77 -5.61
N ASN A 257 11.94 -14.45 -6.43
CA ASN A 257 13.37 -14.14 -6.58
C ASN A 257 13.60 -12.71 -7.06
N SER A 258 12.82 -12.24 -8.03
CA SER A 258 12.92 -10.87 -8.55
C SER A 258 12.47 -9.83 -7.50
N ALA A 259 11.45 -10.13 -6.70
CA ALA A 259 11.03 -9.31 -5.57
C ALA A 259 12.15 -9.19 -4.53
N MET A 260 12.78 -10.31 -4.17
CA MET A 260 13.87 -10.39 -3.19
C MET A 260 15.14 -9.66 -3.64
N GLU A 261 15.49 -9.79 -4.92
CA GLU A 261 16.60 -9.03 -5.51
C GLU A 261 16.37 -7.52 -5.36
N LYS A 262 15.13 -7.05 -5.57
CA LYS A 262 14.81 -5.63 -5.44
C LYS A 262 14.76 -5.16 -3.99
N MET A 263 14.23 -5.99 -3.08
CA MET A 263 14.22 -5.69 -1.64
C MET A 263 15.62 -5.66 -1.03
N SER A 264 16.61 -6.25 -1.71
CA SER A 264 18.02 -6.18 -1.31
C SER A 264 18.73 -4.91 -1.79
N ALA A 265 18.02 -3.95 -2.39
CA ALA A 265 18.60 -2.68 -2.81
C ALA A 265 18.88 -1.77 -1.61
N ASP A 266 20.08 -1.17 -1.58
CA ASP A 266 20.50 -0.25 -0.53
C ASP A 266 19.51 0.92 -0.35
N VAL A 267 19.29 1.31 0.91
CA VAL A 267 18.54 2.51 1.26
C VAL A 267 19.22 3.74 0.64
N PRO A 268 18.54 4.50 -0.23
CA PRO A 268 19.12 5.70 -0.82
C PRO A 268 19.50 6.74 0.23
N ARG A 269 20.46 7.62 -0.09
CA ARG A 269 20.79 8.77 0.75
C ARG A 269 19.62 9.74 0.79
N ASP A 270 19.39 10.35 1.95
CA ASP A 270 18.21 11.19 2.20
C ASP A 270 18.14 12.43 1.26
N GLU A 271 19.30 12.92 0.79
CA GLU A 271 19.39 14.02 -0.18
C GLU A 271 18.84 13.66 -1.58
N ASP A 272 18.83 12.37 -1.93
CA ASP A 272 18.40 11.86 -3.23
C ASP A 272 16.87 11.60 -3.23
N ILE A 273 16.07 12.63 -2.96
CA ILE A 273 14.60 12.56 -2.73
C ILE A 273 13.85 11.71 -3.77
N GLU A 274 14.17 11.84 -5.06
CA GLU A 274 13.54 11.05 -6.14
C GLU A 274 13.78 9.55 -5.96
N ARG A 275 14.99 9.17 -5.55
CA ARG A 275 15.37 7.76 -5.33
C ARG A 275 14.77 7.23 -4.03
N VAL A 276 14.74 8.05 -2.98
CA VAL A 276 14.09 7.70 -1.71
C VAL A 276 12.61 7.41 -1.95
N HIS A 277 11.92 8.28 -2.69
CA HIS A 277 10.52 8.10 -3.04
C HIS A 277 10.27 6.82 -3.88
N GLU A 278 11.08 6.58 -4.92
CA GLU A 278 10.97 5.34 -5.71
C GLU A 278 11.26 4.08 -4.86
N TRP A 279 12.27 4.15 -3.98
CA TRP A 279 12.63 3.04 -3.09
C TRP A 279 11.48 2.72 -2.13
N ASP A 280 10.91 3.72 -1.45
CA ASP A 280 9.84 3.52 -0.48
C ASP A 280 8.57 2.92 -1.13
N LEU A 281 8.18 3.44 -2.29
CA LEU A 281 7.06 2.92 -3.07
C LEU A 281 7.29 1.47 -3.49
N VAL A 282 8.49 1.15 -3.97
CA VAL A 282 8.82 -0.22 -4.39
C VAL A 282 8.85 -1.17 -3.21
N MET A 283 9.46 -0.80 -2.08
CA MET A 283 9.52 -1.64 -0.88
C MET A 283 8.13 -1.94 -0.35
N SER A 284 7.31 -0.91 -0.10
CA SER A 284 5.95 -1.06 0.42
C SER A 284 5.08 -1.94 -0.49
N LYS A 285 5.06 -1.67 -1.80
CA LYS A 285 4.29 -2.48 -2.77
C LYS A 285 4.81 -3.92 -2.87
N THR A 286 6.12 -4.12 -2.80
CA THR A 286 6.71 -5.47 -2.89
C THR A 286 6.34 -6.30 -1.67
N ILE A 287 6.39 -5.72 -0.46
CA ILE A 287 5.98 -6.40 0.77
C ILE A 287 4.49 -6.75 0.72
N LYS A 288 3.62 -5.79 0.33
CA LYS A 288 2.18 -6.04 0.13
C LYS A 288 1.96 -7.19 -0.86
N MET A 289 2.66 -7.17 -1.99
CA MET A 289 2.57 -8.20 -3.03
C MET A 289 3.00 -9.57 -2.51
N LEU A 290 4.14 -9.65 -1.81
CA LEU A 290 4.63 -10.89 -1.24
C LEU A 290 3.65 -11.45 -0.22
N ALA A 291 3.22 -10.63 0.74
CA ALA A 291 2.34 -11.05 1.82
C ALA A 291 0.97 -11.51 1.30
N ARG A 292 0.33 -10.77 0.39
CA ARG A 292 -1.02 -11.11 -0.08
C ARG A 292 -1.04 -12.22 -1.13
N TYR A 293 -0.05 -12.27 -2.02
CA TYR A 293 -0.19 -13.03 -3.26
C TYR A 293 0.80 -14.18 -3.41
N LEU A 294 1.98 -14.09 -2.78
CA LEU A 294 3.10 -14.97 -3.12
C LEU A 294 3.64 -15.80 -1.95
N MET A 295 3.35 -15.43 -0.70
CA MET A 295 3.94 -16.06 0.49
C MET A 295 3.64 -17.56 0.59
N LYS A 296 2.49 -18.00 0.06
CA LYS A 296 2.09 -19.41 -0.05
C LYS A 296 3.05 -20.26 -0.90
N TYR A 297 3.82 -19.63 -1.78
CA TYR A 297 4.74 -20.28 -2.72
C TYR A 297 6.21 -20.13 -2.32
N ALA A 298 6.52 -19.30 -1.32
CA ALA A 298 7.86 -19.16 -0.78
C ALA A 298 8.21 -20.38 0.08
N ASP A 299 9.43 -20.90 -0.10
CA ASP A 299 9.97 -21.92 0.80
C ASP A 299 10.40 -21.31 2.14
N VAL A 300 10.83 -22.15 3.09
CA VAL A 300 11.21 -21.71 4.43
C VAL A 300 12.40 -20.73 4.40
N GLU A 301 13.36 -20.95 3.50
CA GLU A 301 14.54 -20.10 3.38
C GLU A 301 14.17 -18.72 2.80
N ASP A 302 13.31 -18.70 1.78
CA ASP A 302 12.75 -17.48 1.21
C ASP A 302 11.95 -16.70 2.26
N LYS A 303 11.10 -17.36 3.05
CA LYS A 303 10.31 -16.72 4.11
C LYS A 303 11.18 -16.03 5.15
N GLU A 304 12.26 -16.68 5.60
CA GLU A 304 13.19 -16.07 6.55
C GLU A 304 13.92 -14.87 5.94
N LYS A 305 14.39 -14.97 4.70
CA LYS A 305 15.00 -13.82 4.01
C LYS A 305 14.01 -12.66 3.84
N ILE A 306 12.76 -12.94 3.46
CA ILE A 306 11.70 -11.91 3.35
C ILE A 306 11.49 -11.26 4.71
N ARG A 307 11.39 -12.05 5.78
CA ARG A 307 11.22 -11.58 7.15
C ARG A 307 12.33 -10.62 7.56
N ASP A 308 13.59 -10.95 7.30
CA ASP A 308 14.74 -10.08 7.60
C ASP A 308 14.68 -8.76 6.84
N ARG A 309 14.31 -8.80 5.55
CA ARG A 309 14.16 -7.57 4.75
C ARG A 309 13.00 -6.70 5.19
N VAL A 310 11.90 -7.30 5.65
CA VAL A 310 10.77 -6.57 6.23
C VAL A 310 11.19 -5.88 7.54
N LYS A 311 11.93 -6.57 8.41
CA LYS A 311 12.49 -5.97 9.64
C LYS A 311 13.39 -4.78 9.33
N GLU A 312 14.31 -4.94 8.39
CA GLU A 312 15.20 -3.85 7.93
C GLU A 312 14.38 -2.64 7.43
N TYR A 313 13.35 -2.87 6.60
CA TYR A 313 12.47 -1.80 6.12
C TYR A 313 11.71 -1.11 7.27
N ILE A 314 11.15 -1.88 8.22
CA ILE A 314 10.47 -1.33 9.40
C ILE A 314 11.42 -0.45 10.20
N ASN A 315 12.63 -0.92 10.49
CA ASN A 315 13.61 -0.18 11.29
C ASN A 315 13.98 1.14 10.61
N VAL A 316 14.22 1.14 9.29
CA VAL A 316 14.46 2.38 8.53
C VAL A 316 13.28 3.35 8.64
N LYS A 317 12.05 2.84 8.61
CA LYS A 317 10.84 3.68 8.69
C LYS A 317 10.68 4.30 10.08
N PHE A 318 10.97 3.56 11.14
CA PHE A 318 10.96 4.10 12.51
C PHE A 318 12.12 5.06 12.79
N GLU A 319 13.33 4.75 12.31
CA GLU A 319 14.51 5.60 12.51
C GLU A 319 14.36 6.96 11.83
N LYS A 320 13.90 6.98 10.57
CA LYS A 320 13.96 8.18 9.74
C LYS A 320 12.63 8.95 9.60
N TYR A 321 11.50 8.27 9.74
CA TYR A 321 10.19 8.82 9.34
C TYR A 321 9.19 8.90 10.50
N TYR A 322 9.31 8.07 11.54
CA TYR A 322 8.38 8.10 12.66
C TYR A 322 8.56 9.36 13.53
N LYS A 323 7.45 10.03 13.84
CA LYS A 323 7.39 11.21 14.70
C LYS A 323 6.80 10.79 16.04
N ARG A 324 7.67 10.42 16.98
CA ARG A 324 7.28 9.85 18.28
C ARG A 324 6.25 10.69 19.04
N ASP A 325 6.41 12.01 19.03
CA ASP A 325 5.53 12.94 19.73
C ASP A 325 4.15 13.05 19.08
N GLU A 326 4.07 12.83 17.77
CA GLU A 326 2.81 12.84 17.02
C GLU A 326 2.17 11.45 16.96
N GLY A 327 2.96 10.38 16.98
CA GLY A 327 2.46 9.01 16.86
C GLY A 327 2.21 8.54 15.43
N ALA A 328 2.81 9.20 14.45
CA ALA A 328 2.56 9.02 13.02
C ALA A 328 3.86 9.19 12.20
N PHE A 329 3.80 9.08 10.86
CA PHE A 329 5.00 9.07 10.01
C PHE A 329 5.03 10.26 9.05
N SER A 330 6.21 10.82 8.82
CA SER A 330 6.45 11.78 7.75
C SER A 330 6.65 11.09 6.40
N HIS A 331 6.44 11.82 5.30
CA HIS A 331 6.63 11.25 3.96
C HIS A 331 8.12 11.25 3.59
N TYR A 332 8.86 12.28 3.98
CA TYR A 332 10.29 12.37 3.77
C TYR A 332 11.07 12.35 5.09
N ALA A 333 12.31 11.86 5.03
CA ALA A 333 13.24 11.88 6.17
C ALA A 333 13.55 13.34 6.56
N GLY A 334 13.73 13.57 7.87
CA GLY A 334 14.06 14.90 8.41
C GLY A 334 12.91 15.92 8.43
N GLU A 335 11.73 15.59 7.92
CA GLU A 335 10.54 16.44 8.09
C GLU A 335 10.18 16.56 9.58
N GLY A 336 9.80 17.76 10.02
CA GLY A 336 9.51 18.03 11.43
C GLY A 336 8.15 17.54 11.92
N LYS A 337 7.25 17.11 11.00
CA LYS A 337 5.88 16.70 11.32
C LYS A 337 5.46 15.46 10.52
N ALA A 338 4.46 14.74 11.00
CA ALA A 338 3.89 13.62 10.26
C ALA A 338 2.99 14.10 9.11
N THR A 339 2.78 13.25 8.13
CA THR A 339 1.93 13.51 6.95
C THR A 339 1.00 12.32 6.70
N LEU A 340 -0.11 12.56 5.99
CA LEU A 340 -1.04 11.49 5.63
C LEU A 340 -0.38 10.42 4.75
N ASP A 341 0.40 10.84 3.73
CA ASP A 341 1.11 9.94 2.83
C ASP A 341 2.16 9.09 3.56
N GLY A 342 2.92 9.70 4.48
CA GLY A 342 3.89 8.97 5.30
C GLY A 342 3.21 7.94 6.20
N SER A 343 2.10 8.34 6.83
CA SER A 343 1.41 7.53 7.82
C SER A 343 0.64 6.35 7.23
N ALA A 344 0.42 6.32 5.91
CA ALA A 344 -0.09 5.14 5.21
C ALA A 344 0.84 3.91 5.35
N PHE A 345 2.13 4.11 5.64
CA PHE A 345 3.07 3.04 5.97
C PHE A 345 2.58 2.14 7.12
N PHE A 346 1.86 2.70 8.09
CA PHE A 346 1.31 1.97 9.24
C PHE A 346 0.61 0.67 8.85
N PHE A 347 -0.07 0.64 7.69
CA PHE A 347 -0.81 -0.54 7.24
C PHE A 347 0.07 -1.69 6.74
N ILE A 348 1.39 -1.53 6.65
CA ILE A 348 2.30 -2.65 6.43
C ILE A 348 2.12 -3.73 7.51
N PHE A 349 1.83 -3.32 8.76
CA PHE A 349 1.61 -4.22 9.88
C PHE A 349 0.37 -5.10 9.68
N TRP A 350 -0.67 -4.56 9.05
CA TRP A 350 -1.83 -5.34 8.62
C TRP A 350 -1.44 -6.37 7.57
N ASP A 351 -0.66 -5.96 6.57
CA ASP A 351 -0.24 -6.84 5.49
C ASP A 351 0.62 -8.01 5.97
N ILE A 352 1.54 -7.78 6.91
CA ILE A 352 2.41 -8.83 7.48
C ILE A 352 1.78 -9.65 8.61
N GLY A 353 0.52 -9.35 8.99
CA GLY A 353 -0.25 -10.13 9.96
C GLY A 353 -0.08 -9.73 11.42
N ALA A 354 0.43 -8.54 11.75
CA ALA A 354 0.61 -8.09 13.13
C ALA A 354 -0.68 -8.13 14.00
N TYR A 355 -1.85 -8.06 13.36
CA TYR A 355 -3.16 -8.07 14.01
C TYR A 355 -3.92 -9.41 13.91
N SER A 356 -3.34 -10.45 13.30
CA SER A 356 -4.07 -11.70 13.05
C SER A 356 -3.18 -12.92 13.17
N LEU A 357 -3.42 -13.72 14.20
CA LEU A 357 -2.76 -15.02 14.39
C LEU A 357 -2.93 -15.95 13.19
N VAL A 358 -4.13 -15.98 12.60
CA VAL A 358 -4.42 -16.77 11.40
C VAL A 358 -3.48 -16.36 10.26
N LYS A 359 -3.37 -15.05 10.03
CA LYS A 359 -2.47 -14.51 9.01
C LYS A 359 -1.00 -14.76 9.33
N GLN A 360 -0.58 -14.67 10.58
CA GLN A 360 0.80 -14.99 10.99
C GLN A 360 1.15 -16.46 10.72
N ARG A 361 0.22 -17.37 10.99
CA ARG A 361 0.39 -18.79 10.67
C ARG A 361 0.52 -19.01 9.17
N ASP A 362 -0.34 -18.40 8.39
CA ASP A 362 -0.38 -18.64 6.95
C ASP A 362 0.84 -18.02 6.24
N LEU A 363 1.29 -16.83 6.69
CA LEU A 363 2.48 -16.17 6.15
C LEU A 363 3.78 -16.79 6.66
N TRP A 364 3.92 -16.92 7.98
CA TRP A 364 5.20 -17.18 8.65
C TRP A 364 5.30 -18.56 9.29
N GLY A 365 4.23 -19.36 9.26
CA GLY A 365 4.19 -20.66 9.93
C GLY A 365 4.13 -20.57 11.46
N ILE A 366 3.77 -19.41 12.01
CA ILE A 366 3.71 -19.16 13.45
C ILE A 366 2.29 -19.43 13.97
N ASP A 367 2.14 -20.48 14.78
CA ASP A 367 0.90 -20.79 15.51
C ASP A 367 1.10 -20.58 17.03
N ILE A 368 0.02 -20.42 17.77
CA ILE A 368 0.05 -20.14 19.23
C ILE A 368 0.71 -21.26 20.05
N LYS A 369 0.64 -22.48 19.52
CA LYS A 369 1.29 -23.68 20.05
C LYS A 369 2.80 -23.70 19.80
N ASP A 370 3.27 -22.99 18.78
CA ASP A 370 4.68 -22.95 18.36
C ASP A 370 5.47 -21.82 19.04
N ILE A 371 4.77 -20.93 19.79
CA ILE A 371 5.39 -19.90 20.62
C ILE A 371 6.25 -20.57 21.70
N GLY A 372 7.53 -20.21 21.76
CA GLY A 372 8.48 -20.80 22.69
C GLY A 372 8.05 -20.61 24.14
N ASN A 373 8.00 -21.70 24.91
CA ASN A 373 7.65 -21.62 26.33
C ASN A 373 8.90 -21.26 27.16
N ALA A 374 8.93 -20.05 27.70
CA ALA A 374 9.98 -19.58 28.60
C ALA A 374 9.76 -20.02 30.06
N GLY A 375 8.64 -20.65 30.39
CA GLY A 375 8.39 -21.27 31.69
C GLY A 375 7.39 -20.52 32.57
N THR A 376 7.37 -20.88 33.85
CA THR A 376 6.51 -20.29 34.87
C THR A 376 7.36 -19.69 35.98
N TYR A 377 7.05 -18.45 36.37
CA TYR A 377 7.82 -17.67 37.32
C TYR A 377 6.93 -17.13 38.42
N GLU A 378 7.33 -17.38 39.67
CA GLU A 378 6.67 -16.83 40.84
C GLU A 378 7.23 -15.43 41.15
N ILE A 379 6.35 -14.43 41.11
CA ILE A 379 6.67 -13.04 41.43
C ILE A 379 6.15 -12.73 42.83
N THR A 380 7.03 -12.17 43.63
CA THR A 380 6.83 -11.73 45.02
C THR A 380 7.34 -10.30 45.16
N GLU A 381 7.00 -9.65 46.26
CA GLU A 381 7.54 -8.33 46.62
C GLU A 381 9.09 -8.32 46.62
N SER A 382 9.71 -9.46 46.94
CA SER A 382 11.17 -9.58 47.08
C SER A 382 11.94 -9.74 45.76
N ASN A 383 11.27 -10.14 44.67
CA ASN A 383 11.90 -10.39 43.36
C ASN A 383 11.22 -9.65 42.21
N ILE A 384 10.31 -8.71 42.49
CA ILE A 384 9.62 -7.88 41.51
C ILE A 384 10.60 -7.17 40.56
N SER A 385 11.74 -6.70 41.07
CA SER A 385 12.76 -6.02 40.27
C SER A 385 13.43 -6.93 39.22
N ASP A 386 13.28 -8.25 39.35
CA ASP A 386 13.85 -9.21 38.41
C ASP A 386 12.99 -9.42 37.16
N ILE A 387 11.77 -8.87 37.11
CA ILE A 387 10.90 -8.94 35.91
C ILE A 387 11.63 -8.39 34.67
N ASN A 388 12.31 -7.26 34.79
CA ASN A 388 13.05 -6.68 33.66
C ASN A 388 14.18 -7.61 33.20
N LYS A 389 14.95 -8.18 34.13
CA LYS A 389 16.03 -9.13 33.81
C LYS A 389 15.50 -10.41 33.17
N LEU A 390 14.34 -10.88 33.64
CA LEU A 390 13.66 -12.04 33.09
C LEU A 390 13.27 -11.76 31.62
N LEU A 391 12.61 -10.64 31.35
CA LEU A 391 12.22 -10.25 29.99
C LEU A 391 13.45 -10.04 29.09
N GLU A 392 14.50 -9.39 29.60
CA GLU A 392 15.78 -9.21 28.91
C GLU A 392 16.43 -10.55 28.53
N SER A 393 16.34 -11.57 29.39
CA SER A 393 16.92 -12.89 29.11
C SER A 393 16.23 -13.64 27.97
N VAL A 394 14.96 -13.33 27.73
CA VAL A 394 14.16 -13.91 26.64
C VAL A 394 14.41 -13.16 25.32
N GLY A 395 14.63 -11.84 25.40
CA GLY A 395 14.91 -10.99 24.25
C GLY A 395 13.68 -10.74 23.37
N GLY A 396 13.70 -9.63 22.64
CA GLY A 396 12.55 -9.19 21.84
C GLY A 396 12.45 -7.66 21.76
N ASN A 397 11.31 -7.19 21.27
CA ASN A 397 10.99 -5.77 21.14
C ASN A 397 10.03 -5.31 22.25
N SER A 398 8.90 -5.99 22.39
CA SER A 398 7.84 -5.64 23.35
C SER A 398 7.26 -6.87 24.03
N VAL A 399 6.56 -6.66 25.15
CA VAL A 399 5.82 -7.70 25.88
C VAL A 399 4.39 -7.26 26.14
N ARG A 400 3.43 -8.14 25.85
CA ARG A 400 2.01 -7.94 26.18
C ARG A 400 1.62 -8.90 27.30
N PHE A 401 0.92 -8.40 28.31
CA PHE A 401 0.42 -9.18 29.42
C PHE A 401 -1.08 -9.37 29.29
N TYR A 402 -1.52 -10.58 29.58
CA TYR A 402 -2.92 -11.01 29.52
C TYR A 402 -3.32 -11.52 30.90
N SER A 403 -4.54 -11.18 31.33
CA SER A 403 -5.11 -11.65 32.59
C SER A 403 -5.25 -13.18 32.60
N GLY A 404 -4.88 -13.81 33.71
CA GLY A 404 -4.94 -15.24 33.91
C GLY A 404 -3.83 -16.05 33.21
N THR A 405 -3.96 -17.37 33.33
CA THR A 405 -3.03 -18.38 32.79
C THR A 405 -3.66 -19.21 31.67
N GLN A 406 -4.77 -18.72 31.12
CA GLN A 406 -5.53 -19.43 30.10
C GLN A 406 -4.83 -19.37 28.74
N GLU A 407 -5.22 -20.29 27.87
CA GLU A 407 -4.74 -20.30 26.50
C GLU A 407 -5.21 -19.03 25.77
N ILE A 408 -4.25 -18.22 25.34
CA ILE A 408 -4.51 -17.03 24.53
C ILE A 408 -5.10 -17.49 23.19
N ARG A 409 -6.16 -16.83 22.74
CA ARG A 409 -6.81 -17.09 21.44
C ARG A 409 -6.64 -15.95 20.45
N ASP A 410 -6.32 -14.76 20.96
CA ASP A 410 -6.11 -13.53 20.21
C ASP A 410 -4.99 -12.72 20.90
N LEU A 411 -4.03 -12.23 20.11
CA LEU A 411 -2.88 -11.46 20.58
C LEU A 411 -3.13 -9.94 20.63
N THR A 412 -4.33 -9.51 20.26
CA THR A 412 -4.73 -8.09 20.22
C THR A 412 -5.88 -7.74 21.15
N SER A 413 -6.54 -8.75 21.71
CA SER A 413 -7.62 -8.62 22.70
C SER A 413 -7.13 -8.95 24.11
N ASP A 414 -7.84 -8.44 25.13
CA ASP A 414 -7.64 -8.75 26.56
C ASP A 414 -6.22 -8.50 27.10
N VAL A 415 -5.45 -7.67 26.40
CA VAL A 415 -4.17 -7.17 26.92
C VAL A 415 -4.49 -6.27 28.12
N VAL A 416 -3.84 -6.51 29.24
CA VAL A 416 -3.98 -5.72 30.48
C VAL A 416 -2.79 -4.81 30.74
N LEU A 417 -1.64 -5.11 30.14
CA LEU A 417 -0.43 -4.32 30.29
C LEU A 417 0.47 -4.48 29.05
N LEU A 418 1.16 -3.41 28.69
CA LEU A 418 2.17 -3.38 27.64
C LEU A 418 3.51 -2.94 28.23
N GLY A 419 4.58 -3.66 27.93
CA GLY A 419 5.95 -3.34 28.33
C GLY A 419 6.93 -3.35 27.16
N TYR A 420 8.05 -2.65 27.33
CA TYR A 420 9.15 -2.64 26.37
C TYR A 420 10.40 -3.27 26.96
N LEU A 421 11.13 -3.98 26.11
CA LEU A 421 12.48 -4.44 26.44
C LEU A 421 13.49 -3.32 26.14
N PRO A 422 14.67 -3.31 26.78
CA PRO A 422 15.68 -2.28 26.52
C PRO A 422 16.13 -2.18 25.06
N SER A 423 16.02 -3.27 24.31
CA SER A 423 16.32 -3.38 22.87
C SER A 423 15.18 -2.93 21.96
N ALA A 424 14.09 -2.35 22.50
CA ALA A 424 12.96 -1.90 21.70
C ALA A 424 13.35 -0.75 20.75
N GLU A 425 13.28 -1.02 19.45
CA GLU A 425 13.50 -0.03 18.39
C GLU A 425 12.19 0.49 17.80
N VAL A 426 11.12 -0.30 17.96
CA VAL A 426 9.82 -0.08 17.32
C VAL A 426 8.72 -0.12 18.38
N PRO A 427 7.81 0.86 18.43
CA PRO A 427 6.61 0.77 19.26
C PRO A 427 5.80 -0.49 18.96
N ASP A 428 5.27 -1.13 20.00
CA ASP A 428 4.33 -2.22 19.86
C ASP A 428 3.07 -1.75 19.11
N ILE A 429 2.46 -2.67 18.36
CA ILE A 429 1.29 -2.34 17.54
C ILE A 429 0.14 -1.79 18.38
N MET A 430 -0.02 -2.22 19.62
CA MET A 430 -1.07 -1.73 20.52
C MET A 430 -0.89 -0.23 20.81
N GLU A 431 0.35 0.22 21.05
CA GLU A 431 0.65 1.65 21.23
C GLU A 431 0.56 2.41 19.92
N LEU A 432 1.09 1.83 18.84
CA LEU A 432 1.11 2.48 17.53
C LEU A 432 -0.33 2.72 17.03
N THR A 433 -1.25 1.77 17.19
CA THR A 433 -2.65 1.94 16.82
C THR A 433 -3.32 3.04 17.63
N TYR A 434 -3.12 3.07 18.95
CA TYR A 434 -3.66 4.11 19.82
C TYR A 434 -3.18 5.51 19.39
N ARG A 435 -1.87 5.63 19.18
CA ARG A 435 -1.22 6.87 18.74
C ARG A 435 -1.68 7.33 17.37
N MET A 436 -1.77 6.42 16.40
CA MET A 436 -2.21 6.72 15.04
C MET A 436 -3.67 7.19 15.01
N ARG A 437 -4.57 6.56 15.79
CA ARG A 437 -5.97 7.04 15.95
C ARG A 437 -6.02 8.46 16.49
N ARG A 438 -5.31 8.72 17.59
CA ARG A 438 -5.24 10.05 18.21
C ARG A 438 -4.67 11.10 17.25
N TRP A 439 -3.66 10.74 16.47
CA TRP A 439 -3.09 11.65 15.47
C TRP A 439 -4.09 11.96 14.36
N LEU A 440 -4.75 10.94 13.80
CA LEU A 440 -5.80 11.14 12.79
C LEU A 440 -6.92 12.03 13.34
N ASP A 441 -7.35 11.85 14.58
CA ASP A 441 -8.41 12.67 15.17
C ASP A 441 -7.99 14.14 15.36
N SER A 442 -6.73 14.38 15.69
CA SER A 442 -6.23 15.72 16.04
C SER A 442 -5.60 16.50 14.89
N THR A 443 -5.17 15.84 13.81
CA THR A 443 -4.53 16.51 12.67
C THR A 443 -5.53 17.34 11.86
N GLU A 444 -5.14 18.57 11.51
CA GLU A 444 -5.91 19.47 10.62
C GLU A 444 -5.81 19.06 9.14
N LEU A 445 -4.91 18.12 8.80
CA LEU A 445 -4.73 17.65 7.42
C LEU A 445 -5.96 16.86 6.95
N THR A 446 -6.46 17.16 5.76
CA THR A 446 -7.58 16.44 5.14
C THR A 446 -7.16 15.54 3.96
N MET A 447 -6.14 15.94 3.21
CA MET A 447 -5.66 15.21 2.03
C MET A 447 -4.13 15.30 1.89
N GLY A 448 -3.49 14.17 1.57
CA GLY A 448 -2.10 14.07 1.13
C GLY A 448 -1.98 14.07 -0.40
N ASN A 449 -0.80 13.74 -0.93
CA ASN A 449 -0.60 13.58 -2.37
C ASN A 449 -1.33 12.33 -2.91
N TRP A 450 -1.41 11.29 -2.09
CA TRP A 450 -1.92 9.97 -2.50
C TRP A 450 -3.00 9.43 -1.57
N VAL A 451 -3.10 9.98 -0.36
CA VAL A 451 -3.95 9.41 0.68
C VAL A 451 -4.81 10.49 1.33
N ALA A 452 -6.13 10.28 1.38
CA ALA A 452 -7.02 11.13 2.15
C ALA A 452 -7.08 10.70 3.61
N LYS A 453 -7.33 11.65 4.52
CA LYS A 453 -7.54 11.35 5.94
C LYS A 453 -8.71 10.39 6.16
N ALA A 454 -9.80 10.57 5.42
CA ALA A 454 -10.97 9.71 5.49
C ALA A 454 -10.63 8.25 5.15
N ASP A 455 -9.79 8.00 4.13
CA ASP A 455 -9.38 6.65 3.76
C ASP A 455 -8.55 5.98 4.87
N LEU A 456 -7.68 6.74 5.54
CA LEU A 456 -6.93 6.23 6.69
C LEU A 456 -7.87 5.91 7.85
N GLN A 457 -8.85 6.77 8.15
CA GLN A 457 -9.81 6.55 9.23
C GLN A 457 -10.66 5.30 8.99
N GLU A 458 -11.24 5.15 7.80
CA GLU A 458 -12.02 3.97 7.41
C GLU A 458 -11.21 2.67 7.60
N ARG A 459 -9.97 2.64 7.12
CA ARG A 459 -9.09 1.47 7.29
C ARG A 459 -8.68 1.22 8.75
N MET A 460 -8.67 2.25 9.60
CA MET A 460 -8.39 2.09 11.04
C MET A 460 -9.60 1.54 11.81
N GLU A 461 -10.81 1.67 11.28
CA GLU A 461 -12.03 1.09 11.85
C GLU A 461 -12.07 -0.43 11.69
N GLU A 462 -11.42 -0.98 10.65
CA GLU A 462 -11.26 -2.42 10.43
C GLU A 462 -10.32 -3.09 11.46
N ILE A 463 -9.54 -2.29 12.21
CA ILE A 463 -8.58 -2.81 13.19
C ILE A 463 -9.27 -2.99 14.53
N ASP A 464 -9.60 -4.25 14.84
CA ASP A 464 -10.19 -4.65 16.12
C ASP A 464 -9.13 -4.75 17.23
N THR A 465 -8.62 -3.60 17.64
CA THR A 465 -7.77 -3.47 18.84
C THR A 465 -8.18 -2.24 19.63
N VAL A 466 -8.17 -2.35 20.96
CA VAL A 466 -8.48 -1.23 21.85
C VAL A 466 -7.39 -0.16 21.81
N GLY A 467 -6.15 -0.55 21.46
CA GLY A 467 -4.96 0.29 21.57
C GLY A 467 -4.61 0.56 23.04
N MET A 468 -3.32 0.64 23.36
CA MET A 468 -2.87 0.78 24.75
C MET A 468 -1.55 1.55 24.84
N MET A 469 -1.42 2.39 25.87
CA MET A 469 -0.13 3.00 26.22
C MET A 469 0.74 2.04 27.06
N PRO A 470 2.07 2.08 26.90
CA PRO A 470 2.97 1.24 27.69
C PRO A 470 2.94 1.61 29.18
N ALA A 471 3.29 0.64 30.01
CA ALA A 471 3.47 0.79 31.45
C ALA A 471 4.56 1.82 31.76
N GLU A 472 4.28 2.75 32.68
CA GLU A 472 5.28 3.71 33.19
C GLU A 472 6.31 3.02 34.10
N ASN A 473 5.84 2.11 34.95
CA ASN A 473 6.68 1.27 35.82
C ASN A 473 6.25 -0.19 35.70
N LEU A 474 6.87 -0.89 34.76
CA LEU A 474 6.45 -2.24 34.38
C LEU A 474 6.49 -3.23 35.57
N PRO A 475 7.58 -3.35 36.35
CA PRO A 475 7.62 -4.28 37.49
C PRO A 475 6.49 -4.06 38.50
N GLU A 476 6.27 -2.82 38.95
CA GLU A 476 5.22 -2.48 39.93
C GLU A 476 3.83 -2.81 39.41
N GLN A 477 3.52 -2.41 38.17
CA GLN A 477 2.19 -2.65 37.58
C GLN A 477 1.93 -4.15 37.34
N VAL A 478 2.94 -4.93 36.96
CA VAL A 478 2.81 -6.39 36.86
C VAL A 478 2.47 -7.00 38.22
N TYR A 479 3.16 -6.59 39.28
CA TYR A 479 2.92 -7.10 40.63
C TYR A 479 1.54 -6.71 41.17
N ASP A 480 1.11 -5.48 40.96
CA ASP A 480 -0.23 -5.01 41.36
C ASP A 480 -1.33 -5.84 40.69
N ILE A 481 -1.16 -6.20 39.41
CA ILE A 481 -2.11 -7.08 38.73
C ILE A 481 -2.04 -8.50 39.30
N LEU A 482 -0.84 -9.04 39.56
CA LEU A 482 -0.66 -10.39 40.13
C LEU A 482 -1.18 -10.55 41.55
N ILE A 483 -1.26 -9.49 42.36
CA ILE A 483 -1.90 -9.55 43.69
C ILE A 483 -3.42 -9.71 43.56
N ASN A 484 -4.01 -9.11 42.52
CA ASN A 484 -5.45 -9.06 42.31
C ASN A 484 -5.97 -10.18 41.39
N ASP A 485 -5.08 -10.85 40.66
CA ASP A 485 -5.38 -11.92 39.70
C ASP A 485 -4.64 -13.23 40.06
N LYS A 486 -5.11 -14.37 39.57
CA LYS A 486 -4.50 -15.69 39.85
C LYS A 486 -3.24 -15.98 39.03
N GLY A 487 -2.89 -15.11 38.10
CA GLY A 487 -1.68 -15.20 37.29
C GLY A 487 -1.77 -14.28 36.06
N LEU A 488 -0.66 -14.13 35.37
CA LEU A 488 -0.55 -13.41 34.11
C LEU A 488 0.14 -14.29 33.07
N THR A 489 -0.29 -14.15 31.83
CA THR A 489 0.45 -14.70 30.69
C THR A 489 1.16 -13.55 30.01
N ALA A 490 2.48 -13.61 29.90
CA ALA A 490 3.29 -12.60 29.22
C ALA A 490 3.78 -13.17 27.89
N VAL A 491 3.52 -12.47 26.79
CA VAL A 491 3.96 -12.85 25.44
C VAL A 491 4.91 -11.79 24.90
N VAL A 492 6.10 -12.23 24.49
CA VAL A 492 7.16 -11.38 23.94
C VAL A 492 7.07 -11.39 22.41
N PHE A 493 7.20 -10.20 21.80
CA PHE A 493 7.05 -9.95 20.37
C PHE A 493 8.34 -9.40 19.75
N ASP A 494 8.57 -9.72 18.48
CA ASP A 494 9.63 -9.08 17.68
C ASP A 494 9.18 -7.75 17.06
N GLN A 495 10.08 -7.09 16.31
CA GLN A 495 9.82 -5.81 15.64
C GLN A 495 8.68 -5.87 14.60
N MET A 496 8.43 -7.05 14.02
CA MET A 496 7.30 -7.29 13.11
C MET A 496 6.01 -7.63 13.85
N GLN A 497 6.04 -7.65 15.19
CA GLN A 497 4.91 -7.98 16.05
C GLN A 497 4.52 -9.46 15.94
N LEU A 498 5.51 -10.32 15.67
CA LEU A 498 5.36 -11.78 15.70
C LEU A 498 5.70 -12.29 17.11
N PRO A 499 4.87 -13.17 17.71
CA PRO A 499 5.15 -13.72 19.03
C PRO A 499 6.35 -14.66 18.98
N ILE A 500 7.27 -14.51 19.93
CA ILE A 500 8.50 -15.31 20.03
C ILE A 500 8.40 -16.28 21.21
N HIS A 501 8.07 -15.74 22.38
CA HIS A 501 8.07 -16.47 23.64
C HIS A 501 6.85 -16.16 24.48
N LYS A 502 6.38 -17.15 25.24
CA LYS A 502 5.35 -17.00 26.28
C LYS A 502 5.88 -17.47 27.63
N MET A 503 5.48 -16.79 28.69
CA MET A 503 5.73 -17.19 30.07
C MET A 503 4.50 -16.96 30.93
N ILE A 504 4.39 -17.73 32.00
CA ILE A 504 3.34 -17.57 33.00
C ILE A 504 3.96 -16.93 34.25
N LEU A 505 3.38 -15.84 34.71
CA LEU A 505 3.74 -15.21 35.98
C LEU A 505 2.64 -15.52 37.00
N THR A 506 3.03 -15.94 38.20
CA THR A 506 2.08 -16.20 39.29
C THR A 506 2.45 -15.37 40.51
N GLY A 507 1.44 -14.82 41.20
CA GLY A 507 1.67 -14.13 42.47
C GLY A 507 1.96 -15.14 43.59
N GLY A 508 3.09 -14.96 44.29
CA GLY A 508 3.33 -15.67 45.55
C GLY A 508 2.54 -15.02 46.68
N LEU A 509 1.68 -15.79 47.36
CA LEU A 509 1.07 -15.35 48.61
C LEU A 509 2.15 -15.29 49.70
N LYS A 510 2.15 -14.21 50.49
CA LYS A 510 3.00 -14.07 51.69
C LYS A 510 2.81 -15.23 52.67
#